data_AF-A0A8H6ERS9-F1
#
_entry.id   AF-A0A8H6ERS9-F1
#
_cell.length_a   1.000
_cell.length_b   1.000
_cell.length_c   1.000
_cell.angle_alpha   90.00
_cell.angle_beta   90.00
_cell.angle_gamma   90.00
#
_symmetry.space_group_name_H-M   'P 1'
#
loop_
_entity.id
_entity.type
_entity.pdbx_description
1 polymer ?
#
loop_
_entity_poly.entity_id
_entity_poly.type
_entity_poly.pdbx_seq_one_letter_code
_entity_poly.pdbx_strand_id
1 'polypeptide(L)'
;MEPFCSQTSVKTNYGLPKPKASYFPTNKDSPLCVNKTFYDGIAKTAGKGERKLIEKFVIPIRSAKAWKVPKRCVCRIIAVEGPQVGDLDIWNFNNPREHMWAARTRQLQSAHVSVYDRLWSNLPFLRPLVTITGDSLKNRGQDEWGGRCHDLMGTRCDPYVDKLLSGEDNDFHCHSNLTRAVMPYGLTEYDIHDVLNVFQLTGLTDKDQYFMEPCPAKKGDYFEFFAETDVLCALSCCPGGDLSLWDWGEGDEKSNVDMTSCCRPLGVEVSEITNDDVLKGWKEPQPPNYKGNHGLKTPVFKR
;
A
#
# COMPACT_ATOMS: atom_id res chain seq x y z
N MET A 1 0.72 -27.46 16.88
CA MET A 1 2.13 -27.66 16.45
C MET A 1 2.78 -26.29 16.40
N GLU A 2 4.02 -26.08 16.85
CA GLU A 2 4.67 -24.78 16.62
C GLU A 2 4.97 -24.60 15.13
N PRO A 3 4.78 -23.40 14.55
CA PRO A 3 5.13 -23.16 13.15
C PRO A 3 6.63 -23.39 12.96
N PHE A 4 6.98 -24.24 11.98
CA PHE A 4 8.37 -24.57 11.69
C PHE A 4 9.10 -23.33 11.17
N CYS A 5 10.08 -22.83 11.93
CA CYS A 5 11.01 -21.80 11.51
C CYS A 5 12.44 -22.25 11.83
N SER A 6 13.35 -22.15 10.87
CA SER A 6 14.76 -22.48 11.09
C SER A 6 15.53 -21.39 11.84
N GLN A 7 14.96 -20.17 11.94
CA GLN A 7 15.55 -19.07 12.70
C GLN A 7 15.22 -19.22 14.18
N THR A 8 16.21 -18.96 15.03
CA THR A 8 16.07 -18.96 16.48
C THR A 8 15.96 -17.53 17.01
N SER A 9 15.14 -17.31 18.02
CA SER A 9 15.04 -16.02 18.72
C SER A 9 16.14 -15.82 19.77
N VAL A 10 17.03 -16.80 19.95
CA VAL A 10 18.19 -16.71 20.85
C VAL A 10 19.19 -15.68 20.30
N LYS A 11 19.26 -14.53 20.96
CA LYS A 11 20.20 -13.45 20.61
C LYS A 11 21.64 -13.86 20.90
N THR A 12 22.45 -13.90 19.84
CA THR A 12 23.91 -14.08 19.95
C THR A 12 24.61 -12.73 19.83
N ASN A 13 25.48 -12.40 20.78
CA ASN A 13 26.20 -11.12 20.81
C ASN A 13 27.57 -11.25 20.13
N TYR A 14 27.71 -10.67 18.93
CA TYR A 14 28.96 -10.66 18.16
C TYR A 14 29.82 -9.40 18.35
N GLY A 15 29.35 -8.41 19.13
CA GLY A 15 30.06 -7.13 19.30
C GLY A 15 30.08 -6.23 18.06
N LEU A 16 29.15 -6.44 17.12
CA LEU A 16 29.05 -5.64 15.89
C LEU A 16 28.49 -4.24 16.16
N PRO A 17 28.87 -3.23 15.36
CA PRO A 17 28.29 -1.89 15.46
C PRO A 17 26.79 -1.92 15.11
N LYS A 18 26.02 -1.01 15.71
CA LYS A 18 24.59 -0.86 15.42
C LYS A 18 24.39 -0.56 13.93
N PRO A 19 23.58 -1.34 13.20
CA PRO A 19 23.32 -1.09 11.78
C PRO A 19 22.54 0.22 11.57
N LYS A 20 22.69 0.79 10.37
CA LYS A 20 21.93 1.94 9.90
C LYS A 20 21.04 1.51 8.73
N ALA A 21 19.99 2.27 8.46
CA ALA A 21 19.16 2.04 7.27
C ALA A 21 20.02 2.04 6.00
N SER A 22 19.72 1.15 5.05
CA SER A 22 20.49 1.03 3.81
C SER A 22 20.26 2.20 2.84
N TYR A 23 19.05 2.76 2.85
CA TYR A 23 18.67 3.91 2.05
C TYR A 23 18.21 5.02 2.98
N PHE A 24 18.91 6.15 2.94
CA PHE A 24 18.54 7.35 3.68
C PHE A 24 19.03 8.57 2.89
N PRO A 25 18.36 9.72 3.00
CA PRO A 25 18.81 10.93 2.35
C PRO A 25 20.22 11.31 2.83
N THR A 26 21.16 11.42 1.89
CA THR A 26 22.56 11.77 2.19
C THR A 26 22.77 13.28 2.33
N ASN A 27 21.84 14.09 1.82
CA ASN A 27 21.78 15.54 1.97
C ASN A 27 20.33 16.04 1.76
N LYS A 28 20.10 17.33 1.98
CA LYS A 28 18.79 18.00 1.84
C LYS A 28 18.21 17.99 0.42
N ASP A 29 19.07 17.86 -0.59
CA ASP A 29 18.71 17.87 -2.01
C ASP A 29 18.46 16.45 -2.53
N SER A 30 18.56 15.45 -1.65
CA SER A 30 18.28 14.05 -2.00
C SER A 30 16.85 13.92 -2.53
N PRO A 31 16.63 13.14 -3.60
CA PRO A 31 15.28 12.81 -4.04
C PRO A 31 14.48 12.04 -2.99
N LEU A 32 15.13 11.51 -1.93
CA LEU A 32 14.49 10.89 -0.79
C LEU A 32 13.92 11.92 0.21
N CYS A 33 14.38 13.17 0.19
CA CYS A 33 13.81 14.24 0.99
C CYS A 33 12.50 14.75 0.37
N VAL A 34 11.42 14.64 1.14
CA VAL A 34 10.09 15.12 0.77
C VAL A 34 9.90 16.57 1.23
N ASN A 35 9.30 17.42 0.39
CA ASN A 35 8.98 18.80 0.75
C ASN A 35 7.75 18.82 1.69
N LYS A 36 7.99 18.64 2.99
CA LYS A 36 6.91 18.56 4.00
C LYS A 36 5.99 19.77 3.99
N THR A 37 6.53 20.99 3.85
CA THR A 37 5.74 22.22 3.81
C THR A 37 4.75 22.24 2.64
N PHE A 38 5.17 21.74 1.48
CA PHE A 38 4.28 21.60 0.31
C PHE A 38 3.13 20.62 0.57
N TYR A 39 3.44 19.41 1.05
CA TYR A 39 2.41 18.39 1.31
C TYR A 39 1.51 18.74 2.51
N ASP A 40 2.03 19.46 3.51
CA ASP A 40 1.20 20.06 4.57
C ASP A 40 0.21 21.07 4.01
N GLY A 41 0.62 21.84 2.99
CA GLY A 41 -0.26 22.74 2.24
C GLY A 41 -1.41 21.96 1.60
N ILE A 42 -1.09 20.87 0.89
CA ILE A 42 -2.09 19.97 0.28
C ILE A 42 -3.02 19.38 1.33
N ALA A 43 -2.51 18.86 2.45
CA ALA A 43 -3.33 18.27 3.51
C ALA A 43 -4.32 19.29 4.09
N LYS A 44 -3.89 20.54 4.31
CA LYS A 44 -4.72 21.62 4.88
C LYS A 44 -5.88 22.05 3.99
N THR A 45 -5.85 21.79 2.68
CA THR A 45 -6.96 22.13 1.77
C THR A 45 -8.28 21.45 2.17
N ALA A 46 -8.22 20.28 2.83
CA ALA A 46 -9.39 19.57 3.34
C ALA A 46 -10.22 20.40 4.33
N GLY A 47 -9.55 21.09 5.26
CA GLY A 47 -10.19 21.90 6.30
C GLY A 47 -10.58 23.30 5.84
N LYS A 48 -10.14 23.73 4.66
CA LYS A 48 -10.37 25.08 4.11
C LYS A 48 -11.49 25.13 3.06
N GLY A 49 -12.07 23.99 2.70
CA GLY A 49 -13.03 23.93 1.59
C GLY A 49 -12.39 24.19 0.22
N GLU A 50 -11.07 23.98 0.09
CA GLU A 50 -10.29 24.21 -1.14
C GLU A 50 -10.20 22.92 -1.99
N ARG A 51 -11.23 22.08 -1.90
CA ARG A 51 -11.32 20.79 -2.59
C ARG A 51 -12.66 20.66 -3.29
N LYS A 52 -12.65 20.28 -4.56
CA LYS A 52 -13.83 19.93 -5.34
C LYS A 52 -13.89 18.43 -5.50
N LEU A 53 -14.95 17.80 -4.97
CA LEU A 53 -15.16 16.36 -5.11
C LEU A 53 -15.38 15.99 -6.58
N ILE A 54 -14.61 15.03 -7.08
CA ILE A 54 -14.71 14.49 -8.44
C ILE A 54 -15.46 13.16 -8.43
N GLU A 55 -15.10 12.26 -7.51
CA GLU A 55 -15.70 10.93 -7.41
C GLU A 55 -15.87 10.54 -5.95
N LYS A 56 -16.99 9.90 -5.63
CA LYS A 56 -17.26 9.32 -4.31
C LYS A 56 -18.05 8.03 -4.47
N PHE A 57 -17.58 6.97 -3.84
CA PHE A 57 -18.26 5.68 -3.84
C PHE A 57 -17.87 4.86 -2.61
N VAL A 58 -18.60 3.75 -2.45
CA VAL A 58 -18.36 2.75 -1.42
C VAL A 58 -18.04 1.43 -2.10
N ILE A 59 -17.00 0.76 -1.65
CA ILE A 59 -16.62 -0.59 -2.09
C ILE A 59 -17.30 -1.57 -1.13
N PRO A 60 -18.19 -2.46 -1.63
CA PRO A 60 -18.82 -3.47 -0.81
C PRO A 60 -17.81 -4.43 -0.18
N ILE A 61 -18.22 -5.08 0.92
CA ILE A 61 -17.44 -6.15 1.54
C ILE A 61 -17.04 -7.23 0.51
N ARG A 62 -15.84 -7.81 0.67
CA ARG A 62 -15.37 -8.95 -0.16
C ARG A 62 -15.41 -8.67 -1.67
N SER A 63 -15.21 -7.42 -2.04
CA SER A 63 -15.21 -6.96 -3.42
C SER A 63 -14.15 -5.90 -3.61
N ALA A 64 -13.91 -5.53 -4.86
CA ALA A 64 -13.00 -4.45 -5.21
C ALA A 64 -13.60 -3.55 -6.28
N LYS A 65 -13.07 -2.33 -6.35
CA LYS A 65 -13.31 -1.41 -7.46
C LYS A 65 -11.99 -0.80 -7.90
N ALA A 66 -11.83 -0.60 -9.20
CA ALA A 66 -10.75 0.19 -9.77
C ALA A 66 -11.26 1.54 -10.29
N TRP A 67 -10.47 2.60 -10.09
CA TRP A 67 -10.83 3.97 -10.44
C TRP A 67 -9.60 4.81 -10.79
N LYS A 68 -9.81 5.87 -11.57
CA LYS A 68 -8.75 6.82 -11.92
C LYS A 68 -8.62 7.90 -10.84
N VAL A 69 -7.39 8.21 -10.45
CA VAL A 69 -7.05 9.43 -9.70
C VAL A 69 -6.18 10.29 -10.62
N PRO A 70 -6.70 11.41 -11.16
CA PRO A 70 -5.89 12.31 -11.99
C PRO A 70 -4.74 12.89 -11.18
N LYS A 71 -3.62 13.18 -11.84
CA LYS A 71 -2.51 13.88 -11.19
C LYS A 71 -2.97 15.21 -10.58
N ARG A 72 -2.30 15.63 -9.51
CA ARG A 72 -2.65 16.83 -8.71
C ARG A 72 -3.96 16.72 -7.91
N CYS A 73 -4.64 15.57 -7.97
CA CYS A 73 -5.78 15.29 -7.10
C CYS A 73 -5.34 14.58 -5.81
N VAL A 74 -6.23 14.60 -4.83
CA VAL A 74 -6.11 13.83 -3.59
C VAL A 74 -7.15 12.73 -3.58
N CYS A 75 -6.77 11.56 -3.08
CA CYS A 75 -7.65 10.42 -2.91
C CYS A 75 -7.62 9.99 -1.45
N ARG A 76 -8.81 9.79 -0.87
CA ARG A 76 -8.99 9.35 0.51
C ARG A 76 -9.71 8.01 0.55
N ILE A 77 -9.14 7.05 1.26
CA ILE A 77 -9.75 5.78 1.63
C ILE A 77 -10.27 5.91 3.06
N ILE A 78 -11.52 5.55 3.31
CA ILE A 78 -12.25 5.86 4.55
C ILE A 78 -12.85 4.59 5.13
N ALA A 79 -12.62 4.36 6.42
CA ALA A 79 -13.37 3.40 7.22
C ALA A 79 -14.79 3.93 7.47
N VAL A 80 -15.76 3.63 6.60
CA VAL A 80 -17.07 4.29 6.60
C VAL A 80 -18.00 3.84 7.73
N GLU A 81 -17.90 2.59 8.15
CA GLU A 81 -18.75 1.99 9.18
C GLU A 81 -17.97 1.58 10.43
N GLY A 82 -16.70 1.21 10.28
CA GLY A 82 -15.85 0.69 11.34
C GLY A 82 -14.58 0.09 10.77
N PRO A 83 -13.84 -0.73 11.55
CA PRO A 83 -12.59 -1.30 11.11
C PRO A 83 -12.78 -2.25 9.91
N GLN A 84 -11.94 -2.07 8.91
CA GLN A 84 -11.84 -2.91 7.72
C GLN A 84 -10.47 -2.69 7.10
N VAL A 85 -9.79 -3.78 6.74
CA VAL A 85 -8.53 -3.73 5.99
C VAL A 85 -8.81 -3.62 4.49
N GLY A 86 -7.98 -2.85 3.78
CA GLY A 86 -8.06 -2.72 2.33
C GLY A 86 -6.74 -2.99 1.63
N ASP A 87 -6.76 -3.84 0.61
CA ASP A 87 -5.58 -4.17 -0.21
C ASP A 87 -5.55 -3.26 -1.43
N LEU A 88 -4.56 -2.36 -1.51
CA LEU A 88 -4.45 -1.32 -2.54
C LEU A 88 -3.34 -1.62 -3.56
N ASP A 89 -3.73 -1.69 -4.83
CA ASP A 89 -2.82 -1.62 -5.97
C ASP A 89 -2.91 -0.25 -6.67
N ILE A 90 -1.79 0.17 -7.28
CA ILE A 90 -1.66 1.46 -7.95
C ILE A 90 -0.78 1.31 -9.19
N TRP A 91 -1.34 1.63 -10.35
CA TRP A 91 -0.65 1.69 -11.63
C TRP A 91 -0.58 3.12 -12.14
N ASN A 92 0.38 3.43 -13.00
CA ASN A 92 0.27 4.59 -13.87
C ASN A 92 -0.90 4.35 -14.85
N PHE A 93 -1.87 5.26 -14.85
CA PHE A 93 -3.09 5.13 -15.66
C PHE A 93 -2.79 5.02 -17.16
N ASN A 94 -1.76 5.70 -17.64
CA ASN A 94 -1.41 5.76 -19.06
C ASN A 94 -0.40 4.67 -19.48
N ASN A 95 0.18 3.94 -18.53
CA ASN A 95 1.11 2.84 -18.79
C ASN A 95 1.13 1.85 -17.60
N PRO A 96 0.26 0.85 -17.59
CA PRO A 96 0.14 -0.10 -16.47
C PRO A 96 1.37 -0.98 -16.22
N ARG A 97 2.35 -1.00 -17.14
CA ARG A 97 3.66 -1.62 -16.86
C ARG A 97 4.39 -0.90 -15.72
N GLU A 98 4.10 0.39 -15.52
CA GLU A 98 4.54 1.14 -14.35
C GLU A 98 3.51 0.99 -13.23
N HIS A 99 3.90 0.35 -12.14
CA HIS A 99 3.02 0.09 -11.00
C HIS A 99 3.78 0.14 -9.68
N MET A 100 3.05 0.23 -8.58
CA MET A 100 3.61 0.34 -7.23
C MET A 100 4.46 -0.89 -6.91
N TRP A 101 5.62 -0.64 -6.29
CA TRP A 101 6.58 -1.69 -5.94
C TRP A 101 6.78 -1.70 -4.43
N ALA A 102 6.02 -2.58 -3.76
CA ALA A 102 5.99 -2.66 -2.30
C ALA A 102 7.38 -2.88 -1.69
N ALA A 103 8.15 -3.84 -2.20
CA ALA A 103 9.49 -4.14 -1.69
C ALA A 103 10.47 -2.94 -1.79
N ARG A 104 10.45 -2.21 -2.91
CA ARG A 104 11.31 -1.04 -3.08
C ARG A 104 10.83 0.14 -2.25
N THR A 105 9.52 0.33 -2.14
CA THR A 105 8.95 1.33 -1.24
C THR A 105 9.37 1.05 0.20
N ARG A 106 9.34 -0.21 0.64
CA ARG A 106 9.82 -0.64 1.96
C ARG A 106 11.30 -0.34 2.19
N GLN A 107 12.13 -0.49 1.17
CA GLN A 107 13.56 -0.14 1.25
C GLN A 107 13.81 1.38 1.32
N LEU A 108 13.03 2.18 0.58
CA LEU A 108 13.21 3.63 0.48
C LEU A 108 12.51 4.41 1.60
N GLN A 109 11.48 3.82 2.22
CA GLN A 109 10.67 4.41 3.29
C GLN A 109 10.80 3.59 4.57
N SER A 110 9.97 2.56 4.70
CA SER A 110 9.81 1.72 5.89
C SER A 110 8.88 0.54 5.54
N ALA A 111 8.89 -0.51 6.36
CA ALA A 111 7.97 -1.66 6.22
C ALA A 111 6.49 -1.27 6.32
N HIS A 112 6.22 -0.15 6.99
CA HIS A 112 4.92 0.48 7.15
C HIS A 112 5.04 1.96 6.80
N VAL A 113 4.03 2.52 6.13
CA VAL A 113 4.07 3.88 5.57
C VAL A 113 3.00 4.79 6.18
N SER A 114 3.32 6.07 6.31
CA SER A 114 2.39 7.10 6.79
C SER A 114 2.68 8.44 6.10
N VAL A 115 2.17 9.53 6.64
CA VAL A 115 2.28 10.89 6.09
C VAL A 115 3.72 11.19 5.67
N TYR A 116 3.85 11.77 4.47
CA TYR A 116 5.08 12.11 3.75
C TYR A 116 5.80 10.95 3.06
N ASP A 117 5.49 9.70 3.39
CA ASP A 117 6.01 8.58 2.64
C ASP A 117 5.39 8.55 1.23
N ARG A 118 6.14 7.98 0.31
CA ARG A 118 5.81 7.90 -1.12
C ARG A 118 5.77 6.46 -1.54
N LEU A 119 4.78 6.10 -2.35
CA LEU A 119 4.69 4.78 -2.96
C LEU A 119 5.39 4.84 -4.31
N TRP A 120 6.45 4.06 -4.45
CA TRP A 120 7.36 4.12 -5.59
C TRP A 120 6.99 3.10 -6.66
N SER A 121 7.18 3.46 -7.93
CA SER A 121 6.98 2.54 -9.04
C SER A 121 8.12 1.54 -9.23
N ASN A 122 7.80 0.44 -9.91
CA ASN A 122 8.72 -0.62 -10.33
C ASN A 122 9.77 -0.15 -11.35
N LEU A 123 10.77 -1.00 -11.61
CA LEU A 123 11.76 -0.74 -12.66
C LEU A 123 11.16 -0.92 -14.05
N PRO A 124 11.59 -0.13 -15.06
CA PRO A 124 12.67 0.87 -15.02
C PRO A 124 12.22 2.27 -14.59
N PHE A 125 10.99 2.43 -14.08
CA PHE A 125 10.38 3.73 -13.86
C PHE A 125 10.81 4.41 -12.55
N LEU A 126 10.89 3.66 -11.44
CA LEU A 126 11.38 4.09 -10.12
C LEU A 126 11.14 5.58 -9.79
N ARG A 127 9.87 5.97 -9.73
CA ARG A 127 9.46 7.31 -9.31
C ARG A 127 8.26 7.24 -8.37
N PRO A 128 7.99 8.28 -7.57
CA PRO A 128 6.76 8.35 -6.78
C PRO A 128 5.52 8.33 -7.69
N LEU A 129 4.59 7.42 -7.41
CA LEU A 129 3.24 7.43 -8.00
C LEU A 129 2.30 8.32 -7.19
N VAL A 130 2.42 8.23 -5.86
CA VAL A 130 1.64 9.01 -4.90
C VAL A 130 2.49 9.38 -3.69
N THR A 131 2.12 10.48 -3.00
CA THR A 131 2.67 10.89 -1.72
C THR A 131 1.56 10.94 -0.67
N ILE A 132 1.76 10.33 0.49
CA ILE A 132 0.76 10.27 1.56
C ILE A 132 0.65 11.65 2.22
N THR A 133 -0.54 12.24 2.21
CA THR A 133 -0.80 13.59 2.76
C THR A 133 -1.65 13.55 4.04
N GLY A 134 -2.29 12.42 4.32
CA GLY A 134 -3.07 12.27 5.54
C GLY A 134 -3.19 10.82 5.98
N ASP A 135 -3.13 10.62 7.28
CA ASP A 135 -3.33 9.33 7.94
C ASP A 135 -3.85 9.67 9.33
N SER A 136 -5.09 9.28 9.63
CA SER A 136 -5.70 9.54 10.93
C SER A 136 -5.14 8.64 12.03
N LEU A 137 -4.49 7.52 11.68
CA LEU A 137 -3.85 6.57 12.58
C LEU A 137 -2.36 6.83 12.79
N LYS A 138 -1.78 7.85 12.17
CA LYS A 138 -0.33 8.17 12.24
C LYS A 138 0.24 8.25 13.67
N ASN A 139 -0.59 8.63 14.65
CA ASN A 139 -0.19 8.78 16.05
C ASN A 139 -0.25 7.48 16.85
N ARG A 140 -0.78 6.39 16.28
CA ARG A 140 -0.79 5.06 16.93
C ARG A 140 0.64 4.60 17.23
N GLY A 141 1.54 4.80 16.27
CA GLY A 141 2.91 4.31 16.37
C GLY A 141 2.99 2.78 16.38
N GLN A 142 4.05 2.29 17.01
CA GLN A 142 4.35 0.87 17.18
C GLN A 142 3.80 0.37 18.53
N ASP A 143 3.17 -0.79 18.55
CA ASP A 143 2.78 -1.48 19.80
C ASP A 143 3.95 -2.28 20.41
N GLU A 144 3.69 -2.93 21.55
CA GLU A 144 4.68 -3.71 22.29
C GLU A 144 5.26 -4.90 21.50
N TRP A 145 4.58 -5.38 20.46
CA TRP A 145 5.00 -6.53 19.65
C TRP A 145 5.68 -6.12 18.34
N GLY A 146 5.76 -4.82 18.05
CA GLY A 146 6.35 -4.33 16.80
C GLY A 146 5.34 -4.02 15.70
N GLY A 147 4.05 -4.15 15.99
CA GLY A 147 2.94 -3.95 15.08
C GLY A 147 2.73 -2.48 14.71
N ARG A 148 2.49 -2.22 13.42
CA ARG A 148 2.21 -0.89 12.85
C ARG A 148 1.18 -1.00 11.72
N CYS A 149 0.50 0.11 11.42
CA CYS A 149 -0.51 0.16 10.36
C CYS A 149 0.09 0.43 8.97
N HIS A 150 -0.63 0.05 7.91
CA HIS A 150 -0.31 0.36 6.51
C HIS A 150 0.96 -0.34 6.01
N ASP A 151 0.93 -1.67 5.98
CA ASP A 151 2.12 -2.46 5.69
C ASP A 151 2.40 -2.67 4.19
N LEU A 152 3.69 -2.87 3.89
CA LEU A 152 4.24 -3.27 2.60
C LEU A 152 4.96 -4.62 2.69
N MET A 153 4.70 -5.39 3.75
CA MET A 153 5.36 -6.67 4.05
C MET A 153 4.58 -7.83 3.48
N GLY A 154 3.26 -7.80 3.63
CA GLY A 154 2.35 -8.77 3.04
C GLY A 154 2.29 -8.64 1.52
N THR A 155 1.68 -9.64 0.89
CA THR A 155 1.43 -9.68 -0.55
C THR A 155 -0.01 -9.29 -0.83
N ARG A 156 -0.96 -10.15 -0.41
CA ARG A 156 -2.43 -10.07 -0.41
C ARG A 156 -2.96 -11.47 -0.10
N CYS A 157 -4.17 -11.59 0.45
CA CYS A 157 -4.81 -12.90 0.48
C CYS A 157 -5.16 -13.35 -0.95
N ASP A 158 -4.98 -14.64 -1.23
CA ASP A 158 -5.10 -15.19 -2.59
C ASP A 158 -5.69 -16.61 -2.58
N PRO A 159 -6.40 -17.00 -3.66
CA PRO A 159 -7.05 -18.30 -3.73
C PRO A 159 -6.05 -19.47 -3.81
N TYR A 160 -4.80 -19.22 -4.21
CA TYR A 160 -3.81 -20.27 -4.45
C TYR A 160 -3.20 -20.77 -3.14
N VAL A 161 -2.88 -19.86 -2.22
CA VAL A 161 -2.45 -20.20 -0.86
C VAL A 161 -3.59 -20.85 -0.09
N ASP A 162 -4.82 -20.35 -0.22
CA ASP A 162 -5.98 -21.01 0.40
C ASP A 162 -6.15 -22.43 -0.13
N LYS A 163 -6.18 -22.61 -1.46
CA LYS A 163 -6.27 -23.94 -2.09
C LYS A 163 -5.14 -24.88 -1.65
N LEU A 164 -3.93 -24.36 -1.47
CA LEU A 164 -2.77 -25.13 -1.01
C LEU A 164 -2.92 -25.61 0.45
N LEU A 165 -3.50 -24.78 1.32
CA LEU A 165 -3.58 -25.05 2.76
C LEU A 165 -4.89 -25.76 3.14
N SER A 166 -6.04 -25.26 2.68
CA SER A 166 -7.36 -25.79 3.02
C SER A 166 -7.86 -26.87 2.05
N GLY A 167 -7.37 -26.87 0.80
CA GLY A 167 -7.87 -27.74 -0.27
C GLY A 167 -9.16 -27.24 -0.95
N GLU A 168 -9.75 -26.16 -0.46
CA GLU A 168 -11.01 -25.59 -0.94
C GLU A 168 -10.78 -24.47 -1.98
N ASP A 169 -11.76 -24.27 -2.86
CA ASP A 169 -11.74 -23.16 -3.82
C ASP A 169 -12.54 -21.97 -3.28
N ASN A 170 -11.96 -20.77 -3.34
CA ASN A 170 -12.63 -19.54 -2.92
C ASN A 170 -12.19 -18.32 -3.73
N ASP A 171 -13.12 -17.78 -4.52
CA ASP A 171 -12.86 -16.69 -5.47
C ASP A 171 -12.96 -15.27 -4.88
N PHE A 172 -13.19 -15.11 -3.58
CA PHE A 172 -13.44 -13.79 -2.96
C PHE A 172 -12.28 -13.22 -2.14
N HIS A 173 -11.08 -13.78 -2.35
CA HIS A 173 -9.81 -13.23 -1.89
C HIS A 173 -9.46 -11.90 -2.56
N CYS A 174 -8.61 -11.10 -1.92
CA CYS A 174 -8.16 -9.81 -2.43
C CYS A 174 -7.54 -9.92 -3.83
N HIS A 175 -6.73 -10.96 -4.07
CA HIS A 175 -6.16 -11.23 -5.39
C HIS A 175 -7.23 -11.33 -6.49
N SER A 176 -8.25 -12.15 -6.28
CA SER A 176 -9.35 -12.35 -7.24
C SER A 176 -10.25 -11.14 -7.34
N ASN A 177 -10.50 -10.44 -6.24
CA ASN A 177 -11.26 -9.18 -6.21
C ASN A 177 -10.57 -8.11 -7.08
N LEU A 178 -9.27 -7.88 -6.86
CA LEU A 178 -8.47 -6.91 -7.62
C LEU A 178 -8.43 -7.29 -9.09
N THR A 179 -8.19 -8.56 -9.41
CA THR A 179 -8.20 -9.08 -10.79
C THR A 179 -9.49 -8.73 -11.51
N ARG A 180 -10.65 -9.02 -10.92
CA ARG A 180 -11.95 -8.64 -11.50
C ARG A 180 -12.13 -7.13 -11.63
N ALA A 181 -11.67 -6.35 -10.66
CA ALA A 181 -11.84 -4.91 -10.64
C ALA A 181 -11.06 -4.21 -11.78
N VAL A 182 -9.91 -4.75 -12.19
CA VAL A 182 -9.06 -4.14 -13.22
C VAL A 182 -9.36 -4.63 -14.64
N MET A 183 -10.10 -5.73 -14.83
CA MET A 183 -10.51 -6.24 -16.15
C MET A 183 -11.15 -5.17 -17.06
N PRO A 184 -12.05 -4.28 -16.59
CA PRO A 184 -12.63 -3.23 -17.42
C PRO A 184 -11.61 -2.21 -17.96
N TYR A 185 -10.42 -2.14 -17.36
CA TYR A 185 -9.31 -1.28 -17.79
C TYR A 185 -8.33 -2.01 -18.73
N GLY A 186 -8.64 -3.24 -19.14
CA GLY A 186 -7.81 -4.04 -20.04
C GLY A 186 -6.64 -4.73 -19.35
N LEU A 187 -6.64 -4.79 -18.02
CA LEU A 187 -5.64 -5.51 -17.22
C LEU A 187 -6.12 -6.92 -16.90
N THR A 188 -5.17 -7.74 -16.48
CA THR A 188 -5.34 -9.16 -16.19
C THR A 188 -4.78 -9.50 -14.81
N GLU A 189 -4.93 -10.76 -14.40
CA GLU A 189 -4.35 -11.28 -13.17
C GLU A 189 -2.82 -11.06 -13.08
N TYR A 190 -2.12 -11.12 -14.21
CA TYR A 190 -0.67 -10.88 -14.29
C TYR A 190 -0.24 -9.45 -13.95
N ASP A 191 -1.18 -8.51 -13.98
CA ASP A 191 -0.93 -7.10 -13.68
C ASP A 191 -1.11 -6.79 -12.18
N ILE A 192 -1.72 -7.70 -11.40
CA ILE A 192 -1.88 -7.58 -9.95
C ILE A 192 -0.52 -7.78 -9.27
N HIS A 193 -0.19 -6.89 -8.34
CA HIS A 193 1.11 -6.90 -7.67
C HIS A 193 0.95 -6.94 -6.14
N ASP A 194 2.07 -6.92 -5.42
CA ASP A 194 2.03 -6.82 -3.96
C ASP A 194 1.44 -5.49 -3.55
N VAL A 195 0.54 -5.53 -2.57
CA VAL A 195 -0.35 -4.43 -2.23
C VAL A 195 0.25 -3.51 -1.17
N LEU A 196 -0.37 -2.34 -0.99
CA LEU A 196 -0.33 -1.65 0.29
C LEU A 196 -1.53 -2.13 1.12
N ASN A 197 -1.26 -2.69 2.29
CA ASN A 197 -2.29 -3.17 3.22
C ASN A 197 -2.84 -2.03 4.08
N VAL A 198 -3.78 -1.25 3.54
CA VAL A 198 -4.39 -0.07 4.18
C VAL A 198 -5.16 -0.48 5.43
N PHE A 199 -4.90 0.21 6.55
CA PHE A 199 -5.44 -0.05 7.90
C PHE A 199 -5.05 -1.37 8.55
N GLN A 200 -4.36 -2.27 7.84
CA GLN A 200 -3.87 -3.51 8.43
C GLN A 200 -2.76 -3.23 9.41
N LEU A 201 -2.82 -3.88 10.58
CA LEU A 201 -1.77 -3.85 11.58
C LEU A 201 -0.98 -5.15 11.51
N THR A 202 0.32 -5.03 11.26
CA THR A 202 1.19 -6.19 11.13
C THR A 202 2.60 -5.93 11.67
N GLY A 203 3.34 -7.01 11.89
CA GLY A 203 4.72 -6.98 12.32
C GLY A 203 5.43 -8.29 12.03
N LEU A 204 6.63 -8.44 12.59
CA LEU A 204 7.38 -9.69 12.59
C LEU A 204 7.61 -10.13 14.04
N THR A 205 7.43 -11.42 14.31
CA THR A 205 7.77 -12.00 15.61
C THR A 205 9.28 -12.01 15.83
N ASP A 206 9.72 -12.42 17.02
CA ASP A 206 11.13 -12.66 17.34
C ASP A 206 11.80 -13.77 16.51
N LYS A 207 10.99 -14.58 15.80
CA LYS A 207 11.40 -15.61 14.83
C LYS A 207 11.28 -15.15 13.37
N ASP A 208 11.11 -13.84 13.12
CA ASP A 208 10.90 -13.22 11.80
C ASP A 208 9.64 -13.72 11.06
N GLN A 209 8.61 -14.15 11.80
CA GLN A 209 7.34 -14.62 11.21
C GLN A 209 6.33 -13.47 11.11
N TYR A 210 5.64 -13.37 9.98
CA TYR A 210 4.59 -12.37 9.76
C TYR A 210 3.40 -12.62 10.70
N PHE A 211 2.97 -11.58 11.40
CA PHE A 211 1.76 -11.61 12.21
C PHE A 211 0.81 -10.48 11.82
N MET A 212 -0.46 -10.67 12.16
CA MET A 212 -1.52 -9.69 11.98
C MET A 212 -2.26 -9.51 13.31
N GLU A 213 -2.74 -8.30 13.57
CA GLU A 213 -3.62 -7.99 14.71
C GLU A 213 -4.91 -7.34 14.21
N PRO A 214 -5.95 -7.25 15.06
CA PRO A 214 -7.17 -6.54 14.71
C PRO A 214 -6.91 -5.10 14.23
N CYS A 215 -7.53 -4.74 13.13
CA CYS A 215 -7.48 -3.41 12.54
C CYS A 215 -7.93 -2.36 13.58
N PRO A 216 -7.10 -1.35 13.90
CA PRO A 216 -7.42 -0.36 14.93
C PRO A 216 -8.31 0.77 14.41
N ALA A 217 -8.65 0.78 13.12
CA ALA A 217 -9.45 1.84 12.50
C ALA A 217 -10.85 1.91 13.12
N LYS A 218 -11.37 3.12 13.21
CA LYS A 218 -12.73 3.43 13.64
C LYS A 218 -13.47 4.09 12.50
N LYS A 219 -14.79 4.18 12.66
CA LYS A 219 -15.63 4.95 11.74
C LYS A 219 -15.07 6.37 11.56
N GLY A 220 -14.78 6.74 10.31
CA GLY A 220 -14.23 8.04 9.94
C GLY A 220 -12.71 8.10 9.87
N ASP A 221 -11.98 7.07 10.32
CA ASP A 221 -10.54 6.98 10.07
C ASP A 221 -10.27 6.90 8.56
N TYR A 222 -9.15 7.49 8.16
CA TYR A 222 -8.81 7.63 6.76
C TYR A 222 -7.31 7.54 6.48
N PHE A 223 -7.02 7.11 5.26
CA PHE A 223 -5.71 7.16 4.63
C PHE A 223 -5.83 8.00 3.35
N GLU A 224 -4.99 9.01 3.18
CA GLU A 224 -5.07 10.00 2.10
C GLU A 224 -3.72 10.17 1.40
N PHE A 225 -3.75 10.22 0.08
CA PHE A 225 -2.59 10.49 -0.74
C PHE A 225 -2.89 11.50 -1.85
N PHE A 226 -1.83 12.20 -2.26
CA PHE A 226 -1.78 13.06 -3.43
C PHE A 226 -1.21 12.30 -4.62
N ALA A 227 -1.86 12.38 -5.78
CA ALA A 227 -1.42 11.72 -7.00
C ALA A 227 -0.35 12.53 -7.74
N GLU A 228 0.87 11.98 -7.79
CA GLU A 228 2.02 12.62 -8.45
C GLU A 228 1.97 12.48 -9.97
N THR A 229 1.28 11.47 -10.47
CA THR A 229 1.00 11.24 -11.88
C THR A 229 -0.45 10.77 -12.00
N ASP A 230 -0.96 10.59 -13.22
CA ASP A 230 -2.29 10.00 -13.39
C ASP A 230 -2.18 8.53 -12.98
N VAL A 231 -2.94 8.10 -11.98
CA VAL A 231 -2.89 6.73 -11.48
C VAL A 231 -4.23 6.02 -11.64
N LEU A 232 -4.16 4.73 -11.94
CA LEU A 232 -5.25 3.79 -11.75
C LEU A 232 -5.05 3.18 -10.37
N CYS A 233 -6.03 3.29 -9.49
CA CYS A 233 -6.05 2.59 -8.22
C CYS A 233 -7.04 1.44 -8.28
N ALA A 234 -6.77 0.34 -7.58
CA ALA A 234 -7.76 -0.67 -7.27
C ALA A 234 -7.65 -1.05 -5.79
N LEU A 235 -8.78 -1.10 -5.08
CA LEU A 235 -8.83 -1.44 -3.67
C LEU A 235 -9.81 -2.57 -3.46
N SER A 236 -9.36 -3.62 -2.78
CA SER A 236 -10.19 -4.73 -2.31
C SER A 236 -10.53 -4.55 -0.83
N CYS A 237 -11.82 -4.63 -0.47
CA CYS A 237 -12.23 -4.82 0.91
C CYS A 237 -11.95 -6.27 1.32
N CYS A 238 -10.87 -6.48 2.08
CA CYS A 238 -10.38 -7.80 2.44
C CYS A 238 -11.46 -8.67 3.10
N PRO A 239 -11.63 -9.95 2.66
CA PRO A 239 -12.61 -10.86 3.25
C PRO A 239 -12.27 -11.28 4.69
N GLY A 240 -11.05 -11.01 5.14
CA GLY A 240 -10.64 -11.12 6.55
C GLY A 240 -11.22 -10.00 7.43
N GLY A 241 -11.90 -9.00 6.85
CA GLY A 241 -12.56 -7.93 7.58
C GLY A 241 -11.58 -7.02 8.33
N ASP A 242 -11.76 -6.94 9.65
CA ASP A 242 -10.83 -6.30 10.57
C ASP A 242 -9.74 -7.25 11.10
N LEU A 243 -9.68 -8.51 10.64
CA LEU A 243 -8.75 -9.56 11.07
C LEU A 243 -8.90 -10.01 12.53
N SER A 244 -9.96 -9.62 13.25
CA SER A 244 -10.21 -10.05 14.63
C SER A 244 -10.64 -11.51 14.78
N LEU A 245 -11.09 -12.12 13.68
CA LEU A 245 -11.60 -13.47 13.63
C LEU A 245 -10.78 -14.38 12.69
N TRP A 246 -9.66 -13.88 12.16
CA TRP A 246 -8.88 -14.58 11.13
C TRP A 246 -8.39 -15.96 11.61
N ASP A 247 -8.65 -16.99 10.80
CA ASP A 247 -8.19 -18.36 11.02
C ASP A 247 -7.78 -18.98 9.66
N TRP A 248 -6.79 -19.87 9.67
CA TRP A 248 -6.32 -20.60 8.49
C TRP A 248 -7.14 -21.86 8.19
N GLY A 249 -8.16 -22.16 9.02
CA GLY A 249 -9.00 -23.35 8.84
C GLY A 249 -8.30 -24.68 9.16
N GLU A 250 -7.04 -24.65 9.65
CA GLU A 250 -6.32 -25.84 10.13
C GLU A 250 -6.60 -26.15 11.63
N GLY A 251 -7.42 -25.33 12.30
CA GLY A 251 -7.98 -25.62 13.61
C GLY A 251 -9.30 -26.40 13.50
N ASP A 252 -9.59 -27.26 14.49
CA ASP A 252 -10.78 -28.13 14.61
C ASP A 252 -11.93 -27.77 13.65
N GLU A 253 -12.42 -28.75 12.88
CA GLU A 253 -13.58 -28.71 11.95
C GLU A 253 -14.91 -28.15 12.54
N LYS A 254 -14.87 -27.62 13.76
CA LYS A 254 -15.96 -27.04 14.55
C LYS A 254 -15.95 -25.51 14.63
N SER A 255 -14.89 -24.80 14.22
CA SER A 255 -14.89 -23.33 14.20
C SER A 255 -15.49 -22.81 12.88
N ASN A 256 -16.81 -22.84 12.74
CA ASN A 256 -17.53 -22.07 11.72
C ASN A 256 -17.42 -20.57 12.03
N VAL A 257 -16.22 -20.00 11.91
CA VAL A 257 -16.00 -18.57 12.14
C VAL A 257 -16.50 -17.82 10.91
N ASP A 258 -17.67 -17.21 11.05
CA ASP A 258 -18.23 -16.37 10.00
C ASP A 258 -17.49 -15.04 9.92
N MET A 259 -16.42 -15.02 9.13
CA MET A 259 -15.64 -13.82 8.82
C MET A 259 -16.46 -12.70 8.17
N THR A 260 -17.68 -12.96 7.65
CA THR A 260 -18.50 -11.89 7.10
C THR A 260 -18.93 -10.91 8.20
N SER A 261 -19.07 -11.39 9.44
CA SER A 261 -19.49 -10.59 10.59
C SER A 261 -18.51 -9.47 10.98
N CYS A 262 -17.24 -9.59 10.59
CA CYS A 262 -16.22 -8.57 10.79
C CYS A 262 -15.86 -7.80 9.50
N CYS A 263 -16.53 -8.09 8.38
CA CYS A 263 -16.35 -7.36 7.13
C CYS A 263 -17.22 -6.10 7.11
N ARG A 264 -16.62 -4.97 6.69
CA ARG A 264 -17.30 -3.68 6.52
C ARG A 264 -16.88 -3.05 5.19
N PRO A 265 -17.70 -2.20 4.57
CA PRO A 265 -17.30 -1.55 3.34
C PRO A 265 -16.23 -0.48 3.58
N LEU A 266 -15.49 -0.11 2.53
CA LEU A 266 -14.59 1.05 2.53
C LEU A 266 -15.11 2.15 1.59
N GLY A 267 -15.00 3.40 2.01
CA GLY A 267 -15.32 4.56 1.19
C GLY A 267 -14.11 5.07 0.44
N VAL A 268 -14.33 5.63 -0.74
CA VAL A 268 -13.31 6.35 -1.52
C VAL A 268 -13.85 7.71 -1.91
N GLU A 269 -13.02 8.74 -1.74
CA GLU A 269 -13.29 10.10 -2.21
C GLU A 269 -12.08 10.64 -2.99
N VAL A 270 -12.30 11.08 -4.22
CA VAL A 270 -11.29 11.73 -5.07
C VAL A 270 -11.65 13.20 -5.22
N SER A 271 -10.73 14.10 -4.89
CA SER A 271 -10.95 15.55 -4.97
C SER A 271 -9.86 16.27 -5.75
N GLU A 272 -10.27 17.23 -6.55
CA GLU A 272 -9.40 18.24 -7.16
C GLU A 272 -9.10 19.32 -6.13
N ILE A 273 -7.86 19.81 -6.09
CA ILE A 273 -7.51 20.98 -5.27
C ILE A 273 -7.86 22.23 -6.07
N THR A 274 -8.73 23.08 -5.51
CA THR A 274 -9.23 24.28 -6.20
C THR A 274 -8.32 25.50 -6.02
N ASN A 275 -7.41 25.46 -5.04
CA ASN A 275 -6.44 26.52 -4.79
C ASN A 275 -5.10 26.18 -5.48
N ASP A 276 -4.90 26.72 -6.69
CA ASP A 276 -3.68 26.51 -7.48
C ASP A 276 -2.39 27.01 -6.78
N ASP A 277 -2.47 27.96 -5.86
CA ASP A 277 -1.30 28.46 -5.13
C ASP A 277 -0.66 27.37 -4.26
N VAL A 278 -1.46 26.44 -3.73
CA VAL A 278 -0.97 25.29 -2.96
C VAL A 278 -0.13 24.35 -3.84
N LEU A 279 -0.40 24.34 -5.15
CA LEU A 279 0.29 23.51 -6.14
C LEU A 279 1.48 24.23 -6.80
N LYS A 280 1.73 25.49 -6.45
CA LYS A 280 2.80 26.30 -7.03
C LYS A 280 4.17 25.67 -6.78
N GLY A 281 4.94 25.51 -7.85
CA GLY A 281 6.30 24.95 -7.81
C GLY A 281 6.36 23.42 -7.80
N TRP A 282 5.21 22.73 -7.73
CA TRP A 282 5.14 21.30 -7.95
C TRP A 282 5.56 20.93 -9.38
N LYS A 283 6.25 19.81 -9.52
CA LYS A 283 6.62 19.22 -10.80
C LYS A 283 6.38 17.72 -10.72
N GLU A 284 5.69 17.18 -11.72
CA GLU A 284 5.48 15.74 -11.85
C GLU A 284 6.83 15.00 -11.84
N PRO A 285 7.03 14.02 -10.95
CA PRO A 285 8.27 13.29 -10.87
C PRO A 285 8.51 12.51 -12.16
N GLN A 286 9.76 12.54 -12.62
CA GLN A 286 10.20 11.84 -13.82
C GLN A 286 10.96 10.56 -13.43
N PRO A 287 10.91 9.50 -14.24
CA PRO A 287 11.77 8.35 -14.07
C PRO A 287 13.26 8.75 -13.98
N PRO A 288 14.09 8.00 -13.25
CA PRO A 288 15.52 8.30 -13.19
C PRO A 288 16.10 8.19 -14.60
N ASN A 289 16.94 9.16 -14.96
CA ASN A 289 17.58 9.21 -16.27
C ASN A 289 18.75 8.22 -16.37
N TYR A 290 18.56 6.98 -15.91
CA TYR A 290 19.55 5.92 -16.02
C TYR A 290 19.67 5.53 -17.50
N LYS A 291 20.72 6.03 -18.15
CA LYS A 291 21.02 5.76 -19.57
C LYS A 291 21.59 4.37 -19.83
N GLY A 292 21.63 3.49 -18.83
CA GLY A 292 22.38 2.24 -18.92
C GLY A 292 22.01 1.40 -20.14
N ASN A 293 23.00 0.68 -20.66
CA ASN A 293 22.82 -0.41 -21.62
C ASN A 293 23.12 -1.76 -20.94
N HIS A 294 22.92 -1.83 -19.62
CA HIS A 294 23.34 -2.97 -18.78
C HIS A 294 24.81 -3.38 -18.99
N GLY A 295 25.69 -2.41 -19.25
CA GLY A 295 27.11 -2.67 -19.55
C GLY A 295 27.38 -3.24 -20.95
N LEU A 296 26.37 -3.46 -21.77
CA LEU A 296 26.53 -3.89 -23.16
C LEU A 296 27.27 -2.81 -23.97
N LYS A 297 28.25 -3.24 -24.75
CA LYS A 297 29.00 -2.39 -25.69
C LYS A 297 28.50 -2.68 -27.10
N THR A 298 28.03 -1.66 -27.81
CA THR A 298 27.70 -1.79 -29.23
C THR A 298 28.98 -1.74 -30.07
N PRO A 299 29.06 -2.49 -31.19
CA PRO A 299 30.19 -2.38 -32.10
C PRO A 299 30.29 -0.97 -32.67
N VAL A 300 31.48 -0.38 -32.61
CA VAL A 300 31.79 0.93 -33.20
C VAL A 300 32.42 0.70 -34.57
N PHE A 301 31.67 0.97 -35.62
CA PHE A 301 32.19 0.93 -36.99
C PHE A 301 32.74 2.31 -37.36
N LYS A 302 34.02 2.40 -37.71
CA LYS A 302 34.55 3.58 -38.39
C LYS A 302 34.18 3.47 -39.87
N ARG A 303 33.39 4.42 -40.36
CA ARG A 303 33.18 4.63 -41.80
C ARG A 303 34.27 5.55 -42.33
#